data_AF-A0A453JBX9-F1
#
_entry.id   AF-A0A453JBX9-F1
#
_cell.length_a   1.000
_cell.length_b   1.000
_cell.length_c   1.000
_cell.angle_alpha   90.00
_cell.angle_beta   90.00
_cell.angle_gamma   90.00
#
_symmetry.space_group_name_H-M   'P 1'
#
loop_
_entity.id
_entity.type
_entity.pdbx_description
1 polymer ?
#
loop_
_entity_poly.entity_id
_entity_poly.type
_entity_poly.pdbx_seq_one_letter_code
_entity_poly.pdbx_strand_id
1 'polypeptide(L)'
;APSCPVCMEPWTSEGEHRISCIPCGHVYGRSCLERWLTQRGNASATCPQCGRRFKHKDIINIYAPEVAVPNNDLEKQLRFCRQKLESLEEVVLKQGKLLDEIISEKNHRSADVGVSKRQKIAEHSDGRTYLEPSASASAASASGNSCRFVLLKELSFDGARVMGIDASNQIILASGKAPGVGGEHVLRKISMLSSHEAHTIQLPPDTKVVKDICILPGGSALFASLGRRLSLFSMTTNSVVLECNLPLPAWSCSAHDSDSHRIYAGLQRMAGFWYLILVSIQDPCIPWLGYLNIWSIHYTLSLITVVPERFFQLLP
;
A
#
# COMPACT_ATOMS: atom_id res chain seq x y z
N ALA A 1 -15.27 -6.56 24.33
CA ALA A 1 -15.83 -5.67 23.30
C ALA A 1 -16.11 -4.32 23.93
N PRO A 2 -15.91 -3.20 23.23
CA PRO A 2 -16.29 -1.91 23.77
C PRO A 2 -17.82 -1.81 23.91
N SER A 3 -18.30 -1.34 25.07
CA SER A 3 -19.73 -1.37 25.45
C SER A 3 -20.21 -0.04 26.02
N CYS A 4 -21.52 0.18 25.97
CA CYS A 4 -22.16 1.42 26.41
C CYS A 4 -22.06 1.56 27.93
N PRO A 5 -21.52 2.67 28.48
CA PRO A 5 -21.36 2.81 29.92
C PRO A 5 -22.68 2.96 30.70
N VAL A 6 -23.82 3.11 30.00
CA VAL A 6 -25.16 3.25 30.61
C VAL A 6 -25.89 1.92 30.72
N CYS A 7 -25.88 1.10 29.67
CA CYS A 7 -26.59 -0.20 29.66
C CYS A 7 -25.65 -1.41 29.65
N MET A 8 -24.34 -1.20 29.51
CA MET A 8 -23.30 -2.23 29.39
C MET A 8 -23.43 -3.15 28.17
N GLU A 9 -24.32 -2.85 27.22
CA GLU A 9 -24.49 -3.60 25.98
C GLU A 9 -23.42 -3.22 24.93
N PRO A 10 -23.05 -4.15 24.02
CA PRO A 10 -22.13 -3.85 22.91
C PRO A 10 -22.66 -2.74 22.01
N TRP A 11 -21.76 -1.89 21.52
CA TRP A 11 -22.13 -0.88 20.52
C TRP A 11 -22.46 -1.50 19.17
N THR A 12 -23.40 -0.88 18.44
CA THR A 12 -23.71 -1.23 17.06
C THR A 12 -23.36 -0.08 16.11
N SER A 13 -22.99 -0.39 14.86
CA SER A 13 -22.84 0.60 13.78
C SER A 13 -24.22 1.07 13.27
N GLU A 14 -25.22 0.20 13.36
CA GLU A 14 -26.57 0.43 12.86
C GLU A 14 -27.66 0.12 13.89
N GLY A 15 -28.89 0.53 13.59
CA GLY A 15 -30.05 0.32 14.46
C GLY A 15 -30.19 1.33 15.60
N GLU A 16 -31.08 1.04 16.55
CA GLU A 16 -31.47 1.95 17.63
C GLU A 16 -30.38 2.16 18.68
N HIS A 17 -29.56 1.13 18.96
CA HIS A 17 -28.44 1.23 19.90
C HIS A 17 -27.12 1.65 19.24
N ARG A 18 -27.21 2.34 18.10
CA ARG A 18 -26.00 2.77 17.38
C ARG A 18 -25.14 3.71 18.20
N ILE A 19 -23.84 3.64 17.96
CA ILE A 19 -22.85 4.51 18.59
C ILE A 19 -23.12 6.00 18.26
N SER A 20 -23.15 6.85 19.29
CA SER A 20 -23.44 8.29 19.17
C SER A 20 -22.68 9.09 20.21
N CYS A 21 -22.33 10.34 19.89
CA CYS A 21 -21.72 11.28 20.83
C CYS A 21 -22.60 12.50 21.10
N ILE A 22 -22.28 13.19 22.19
CA ILE A 22 -22.87 14.47 22.62
C ILE A 22 -21.77 15.55 22.67
N PRO A 23 -22.09 16.86 22.77
CA PRO A 23 -21.10 17.94 22.61
C PRO A 23 -19.89 17.92 23.54
N CYS A 24 -19.95 17.17 24.64
CA CYS A 24 -18.81 16.97 25.53
C CYS A 24 -17.81 15.92 25.04
N GLY A 25 -18.07 15.24 23.92
CA GLY A 25 -17.20 14.21 23.33
C GLY A 25 -17.40 12.80 23.90
N HIS A 26 -18.26 12.62 24.90
CA HIS A 26 -18.56 11.30 25.46
C HIS A 26 -19.53 10.51 24.56
N VAL A 27 -19.36 9.19 24.56
CA VAL A 27 -20.00 8.27 23.61
C VAL A 27 -20.92 7.28 24.33
N TYR A 28 -22.08 7.04 23.75
CA TYR A 28 -23.13 6.15 24.26
C TYR A 28 -23.90 5.53 23.09
N GLY A 29 -24.73 4.52 23.37
CA GLY A 29 -25.75 4.09 22.40
C GLY A 29 -26.86 5.15 22.26
N ARG A 30 -27.33 5.38 21.03
CA ARG A 30 -28.34 6.40 20.71
C ARG A 30 -29.61 6.24 21.54
N SER A 31 -30.16 5.03 21.57
CA SER A 31 -31.36 4.72 22.38
C SER A 31 -31.15 4.97 23.87
N CYS A 32 -29.92 4.84 24.39
CA CYS A 32 -29.61 5.19 25.78
C CYS A 32 -29.62 6.71 26.02
N LEU A 33 -29.09 7.52 25.10
CA LEU A 33 -29.15 8.98 25.19
C LEU A 33 -30.58 9.50 25.09
N GLU A 34 -31.37 8.94 24.17
CA GLU A 34 -32.79 9.29 23.99
C GLU A 34 -33.60 8.92 25.24
N ARG A 35 -33.41 7.72 25.81
CA ARG A 35 -34.02 7.36 27.11
C ARG A 35 -33.56 8.27 28.23
N TRP A 36 -32.28 8.65 28.27
CA TRP A 36 -31.73 9.54 29.30
C TRP A 36 -32.34 10.94 29.27
N LEU A 37 -32.68 11.44 28.07
CA LEU A 37 -33.43 12.69 27.90
C LEU A 37 -34.87 12.55 28.40
N THR A 38 -35.55 11.48 28.00
CA THR A 38 -36.98 11.26 28.33
C THR A 38 -37.20 10.99 29.82
N GLN A 39 -36.32 10.24 30.47
CA GLN A 39 -36.43 9.91 31.90
C GLN A 39 -36.38 11.13 32.82
N ARG A 40 -35.77 12.24 32.40
CA ARG A 40 -35.73 13.48 33.18
C ARG A 40 -36.84 14.48 32.82
N GLY A 41 -37.76 14.12 31.92
CA GLY A 41 -38.92 14.95 31.54
C GLY A 41 -38.56 16.34 31.00
N ASN A 42 -37.33 16.54 30.52
CA ASN A 42 -36.79 17.84 30.16
C ASN A 42 -36.24 17.85 28.73
N ALA A 43 -36.33 19.01 28.06
CA ALA A 43 -35.76 19.22 26.72
C ALA A 43 -34.21 19.13 26.68
N SER A 44 -33.56 18.95 27.84
CA SER A 44 -32.12 18.80 27.99
C SER A 44 -31.80 17.87 29.16
N ALA A 45 -30.73 17.09 29.05
CA ALA A 45 -30.17 16.28 30.12
C ALA A 45 -28.68 16.61 30.33
N THR A 46 -28.09 16.05 31.38
CA THR A 46 -26.66 16.15 31.68
C THR A 46 -25.95 14.86 31.31
N CYS A 47 -24.76 14.98 30.73
CA CYS A 47 -23.87 13.85 30.44
C CYS A 47 -23.62 13.02 31.72
N PRO A 48 -23.85 11.68 31.69
CA PRO A 48 -23.57 10.81 32.84
C PRO A 48 -22.12 10.86 33.34
N GLN A 49 -21.15 11.13 32.46
CA GLN A 49 -19.73 11.09 32.81
C GLN A 49 -19.16 12.44 33.27
N CYS A 50 -19.64 13.57 32.74
CA CYS A 50 -19.05 14.88 33.03
C CYS A 50 -20.04 15.98 33.43
N GLY A 51 -21.34 15.67 33.49
CA GLY A 51 -22.38 16.62 33.89
C GLY A 51 -22.72 17.72 32.88
N ARG A 52 -21.98 17.83 31.76
CA ARG A 52 -22.23 18.86 30.74
C ARG A 52 -23.61 18.66 30.09
N ARG A 53 -24.37 19.75 29.90
CA ARG A 53 -25.74 19.69 29.36
C ARG A 53 -25.76 19.40 27.86
N PHE A 54 -26.75 18.64 27.41
CA PHE A 54 -27.03 18.35 26.01
C PHE A 54 -28.54 18.25 25.75
N LYS A 55 -28.96 18.47 24.51
CA LYS A 55 -30.34 18.35 24.01
C LYS A 55 -30.42 17.24 22.96
N HIS A 56 -31.64 16.85 22.59
CA HIS A 56 -31.86 15.82 21.57
C HIS A 56 -31.17 16.12 20.23
N LYS A 57 -31.20 17.39 19.79
CA LYS A 57 -30.54 17.84 18.55
C LYS A 57 -29.02 17.80 18.60
N ASP A 58 -28.44 17.68 19.80
CA ASP A 58 -27.00 17.67 20.00
C ASP A 58 -26.42 16.24 19.95
N ILE A 59 -27.28 15.23 19.78
CA ILE A 59 -26.87 13.83 19.60
C ILE A 59 -26.41 13.62 18.16
N ILE A 60 -25.14 13.30 17.99
CA ILE A 60 -24.51 13.06 16.69
C ILE A 60 -24.26 11.55 16.56
N ASN A 61 -24.84 10.94 15.52
CA ASN A 61 -24.56 9.54 15.18
C ASN A 61 -23.11 9.41 14.70
N ILE A 62 -22.39 8.43 15.22
CA ILE A 62 -21.06 8.09 14.72
C ILE A 62 -21.24 6.96 13.71
N TYR A 63 -20.79 7.18 12.49
CA TYR A 63 -20.77 6.18 11.44
C TYR A 63 -19.34 5.68 11.31
N ALA A 64 -19.06 4.51 11.87
CA ALA A 64 -17.83 3.79 11.59
C ALA A 64 -18.07 2.88 10.38
N PRO A 65 -17.19 2.86 9.36
CA PRO A 65 -17.13 1.74 8.42
C PRO A 65 -17.00 0.47 9.24
N GLU A 66 -17.80 -0.53 8.91
CA GLU A 66 -17.90 -1.80 9.63
C GLU A 66 -16.49 -2.36 9.86
N VAL A 67 -15.92 -2.13 11.06
CA VAL A 67 -14.70 -2.80 11.49
C VAL A 67 -15.16 -4.22 11.74
N ALA A 68 -14.99 -5.05 10.70
CA ALA A 68 -15.29 -6.46 10.73
C ALA A 68 -14.69 -7.04 12.02
N VAL A 69 -15.58 -7.46 12.92
CA VAL A 69 -15.24 -8.44 13.94
C VAL A 69 -14.53 -9.57 13.18
N PRO A 70 -13.33 -10.04 13.61
CA PRO A 70 -12.62 -11.09 12.90
C PRO A 70 -13.57 -12.27 12.73
N ASN A 71 -14.09 -12.43 11.53
CA ASN A 71 -14.98 -13.53 11.22
C ASN A 71 -14.04 -14.71 11.01
N ASN A 72 -14.00 -15.62 12.00
CA ASN A 72 -13.13 -16.80 12.01
C ASN A 72 -13.31 -17.67 10.75
N ASP A 73 -14.36 -17.46 9.97
CA ASP A 73 -14.60 -18.10 8.68
C ASP A 73 -13.63 -17.65 7.60
N LEU A 74 -13.20 -16.38 7.57
CA LEU A 74 -12.19 -15.93 6.60
C LEU A 74 -10.82 -16.53 6.91
N GLU A 75 -10.44 -16.62 8.18
CA GLU A 75 -9.21 -17.31 8.60
C GLU A 75 -9.26 -18.81 8.30
N LYS A 76 -10.42 -19.46 8.47
CA LYS A 76 -10.61 -20.86 8.08
C LYS A 76 -10.51 -21.03 6.56
N GLN A 77 -11.11 -20.14 5.78
CA GLN A 77 -11.00 -20.16 4.33
C GLN A 77 -9.57 -19.89 3.86
N LEU A 78 -8.85 -18.95 4.47
CA LEU A 78 -7.44 -18.69 4.19
C LEU A 78 -6.56 -19.89 4.55
N ARG A 79 -6.80 -20.55 5.68
CA ARG A 79 -6.11 -21.80 6.04
C ARG A 79 -6.41 -22.93 5.07
N PHE A 80 -7.68 -23.10 4.70
CA PHE A 80 -8.10 -24.10 3.71
C PHE A 80 -7.47 -23.84 2.33
N CYS A 81 -7.49 -22.60 1.86
CA CYS A 81 -6.86 -22.20 0.60
C CYS A 81 -5.33 -22.39 0.64
N ARG A 82 -4.68 -22.06 1.76
CA ARG A 82 -3.23 -22.29 1.94
C ARG A 82 -2.88 -23.76 1.86
N GLN A 83 -3.61 -24.62 2.59
CA GLN A 83 -3.41 -26.07 2.56
C GLN A 83 -3.64 -26.66 1.16
N LYS A 84 -4.62 -26.12 0.43
CA LYS A 84 -4.88 -26.52 -0.96
C LYS A 84 -3.74 -26.12 -1.89
N LEU A 85 -3.16 -24.92 -1.73
CA LEU A 85 -1.98 -24.49 -2.50
C LEU A 85 -0.77 -25.38 -2.25
N GLU A 86 -0.48 -25.72 -0.99
CA GLU A 86 0.63 -26.63 -0.64
C GLU A 86 0.45 -28.02 -1.27
N SER A 87 -0.77 -28.57 -1.26
CA SER A 87 -1.03 -29.86 -1.93
C SER A 87 -0.90 -29.81 -3.46
N LEU A 88 -1.30 -28.69 -4.08
CA LEU A 88 -1.13 -28.47 -5.52
C LEU A 88 0.35 -28.34 -5.90
N GLU A 89 1.14 -27.62 -5.09
CA GLU A 89 2.58 -27.48 -5.28
C GLU A 89 3.29 -28.85 -5.23
N GLU A 90 2.93 -29.70 -4.27
CA GLU A 90 3.46 -31.07 -4.18
C GLU A 90 3.13 -31.91 -5.42
N VAL A 91 1.91 -31.81 -5.96
CA VAL A 91 1.49 -32.51 -7.18
C VAL A 91 2.26 -32.01 -8.40
N VAL A 92 2.45 -30.71 -8.54
CA VAL A 92 3.24 -30.11 -9.64
C VAL A 92 4.69 -30.58 -9.58
N LEU A 93 5.29 -30.62 -8.38
CA LEU A 93 6.66 -31.10 -8.20
C LEU A 93 6.81 -32.58 -8.56
N LYS A 94 5.81 -33.40 -8.24
CA LYS A 94 5.76 -34.83 -8.63
C LYS A 94 5.59 -35.00 -10.14
N GLN A 95 4.73 -34.22 -10.78
CA GLN A 95 4.57 -34.24 -12.24
C GLN A 95 5.84 -33.82 -12.97
N GLY A 96 6.56 -32.81 -12.47
CA GLY A 96 7.85 -32.40 -13.03
C GLY A 96 8.87 -33.54 -13.04
N LYS A 97 9.02 -34.25 -11.92
CA LYS A 97 9.92 -35.41 -11.82
C LYS A 97 9.55 -36.54 -12.78
N LEU A 98 8.26 -36.84 -12.94
CA LEU A 98 7.79 -37.84 -13.89
C LEU A 98 8.05 -37.43 -15.35
N LEU A 99 7.91 -36.15 -15.68
CA LEU A 99 8.23 -35.64 -17.01
C LEU A 99 9.73 -35.77 -17.31
N ASP A 100 10.60 -35.42 -16.36
CA ASP A 100 12.05 -35.59 -16.49
C ASP A 100 12.43 -37.06 -16.70
N GLU A 101 11.79 -37.98 -15.97
CA GLU A 101 11.99 -39.43 -16.11
C GLU A 101 11.58 -39.91 -17.52
N ILE A 102 10.41 -39.51 -18.03
CA ILE A 102 9.95 -39.85 -19.39
C ILE A 102 10.89 -39.28 -20.47
N ILE A 103 11.39 -38.05 -20.29
CA ILE A 103 12.34 -37.43 -21.22
C ILE A 103 13.67 -38.20 -21.21
N SER A 104 14.13 -38.63 -20.04
CA SER A 104 15.36 -39.42 -19.90
C SER A 104 15.26 -40.79 -20.59
N GLU A 105 14.12 -41.50 -20.45
CA GLU A 105 13.89 -42.77 -21.13
C GLU A 105 13.87 -42.63 -22.66
N LYS A 106 13.24 -41.55 -23.16
CA LYS A 106 13.13 -41.30 -24.60
C LYS A 106 14.48 -40.99 -25.25
N ASN A 107 15.37 -40.32 -24.52
CA ASN A 107 16.74 -40.04 -24.96
C ASN A 107 17.59 -41.33 -25.00
N HIS A 108 17.43 -42.25 -24.04
CA HIS A 108 18.13 -43.54 -24.06
C HIS A 108 17.68 -44.45 -25.22
N ARG A 109 16.39 -44.45 -25.58
CA ARG A 109 15.87 -45.25 -26.72
C ARG A 109 16.28 -44.70 -28.10
N SER A 110 16.60 -43.40 -28.20
CA SER A 110 17.00 -42.77 -29.46
C SER A 110 18.48 -42.96 -29.81
N ALA A 111 19.31 -43.32 -28.83
CA ALA A 111 20.74 -43.59 -29.04
C ALA A 111 21.01 -44.99 -29.63
N ASP A 112 20.08 -45.95 -29.48
CA ASP A 112 20.27 -47.35 -29.88
C ASP A 112 19.94 -47.64 -31.37
N VAL A 113 19.30 -46.70 -32.07
CA VAL A 113 18.89 -46.88 -33.50
C VAL A 113 19.88 -46.20 -34.47
N GLY A 114 20.92 -45.52 -33.96
CA GLY A 114 21.84 -44.68 -34.73
C GLY A 114 23.20 -45.28 -35.06
N VAL A 115 23.34 -46.60 -35.26
CA VAL A 115 24.61 -47.20 -35.71
C VAL A 115 24.39 -48.08 -36.94
N SER A 116 24.50 -47.50 -38.15
CA SER A 116 25.01 -48.22 -39.32
C SER A 116 25.28 -47.37 -40.56
N LYS A 117 26.51 -47.55 -41.09
CA LYS A 117 27.11 -47.10 -42.36
C LYS A 117 27.51 -45.61 -42.39
N ARG A 118 28.75 -45.23 -42.73
CA ARG A 118 29.69 -45.82 -43.69
C ARG A 118 31.12 -45.28 -43.46
N GLN A 119 32.10 -46.12 -43.79
CA GLN A 119 33.53 -45.97 -43.57
C GLN A 119 34.25 -45.28 -44.75
N LYS A 120 35.42 -44.68 -44.45
CA LYS A 120 36.66 -44.59 -45.28
C LYS A 120 36.82 -43.46 -46.32
N ILE A 121 37.77 -42.54 -46.09
CA ILE A 121 39.12 -42.40 -46.73
C ILE A 121 39.71 -41.00 -46.46
N ALA A 122 41.02 -40.96 -46.22
CA ALA A 122 41.86 -39.79 -46.00
C ALA A 122 42.40 -39.18 -47.31
N GLU A 123 42.78 -37.90 -47.30
CA GLU A 123 44.11 -37.35 -47.67
C GLU A 123 44.06 -35.88 -48.17
N HIS A 124 45.00 -35.08 -47.64
CA HIS A 124 45.71 -33.87 -48.16
C HIS A 124 44.91 -32.74 -48.87
N SER A 125 45.20 -31.43 -48.73
CA SER A 125 46.47 -30.72 -48.57
C SER A 125 46.28 -29.28 -48.05
N ASP A 126 47.31 -28.78 -47.36
CA ASP A 126 47.92 -27.43 -47.41
C ASP A 126 47.12 -26.13 -47.16
N GLY A 127 47.57 -25.39 -46.13
CA GLY A 127 48.18 -24.08 -46.42
C GLY A 127 47.71 -22.87 -45.59
N ARG A 128 48.62 -22.40 -44.70
CA ARG A 128 48.82 -21.03 -44.15
C ARG A 128 48.17 -20.64 -42.80
N THR A 129 49.00 -20.74 -41.75
CA THR A 129 49.52 -19.69 -40.83
C THR A 129 48.76 -18.33 -40.87
N TYR A 130 48.34 -17.68 -39.76
CA TYR A 130 49.14 -17.19 -38.62
C TYR A 130 48.29 -16.86 -37.37
N LEU A 131 48.77 -17.32 -36.20
CA LEU A 131 48.84 -16.70 -34.86
C LEU A 131 47.58 -16.07 -34.21
N GLU A 132 46.98 -16.86 -33.31
CA GLU A 132 46.31 -16.45 -32.07
C GLU A 132 47.33 -15.92 -31.02
N PRO A 133 46.89 -15.12 -30.02
CA PRO A 133 46.67 -15.71 -28.70
C PRO A 133 45.42 -15.18 -27.97
N SER A 134 44.39 -16.00 -27.92
CA SER A 134 43.77 -16.63 -26.74
C SER A 134 44.02 -15.94 -25.39
N ALA A 135 42.94 -15.38 -24.84
CA ALA A 135 42.71 -15.32 -23.39
C ALA A 135 41.33 -15.92 -23.09
N SER A 136 41.24 -17.24 -23.17
CA SER A 136 40.17 -18.03 -22.57
C SER A 136 40.63 -18.54 -21.21
N ALA A 137 39.97 -18.09 -20.14
CA ALA A 137 39.66 -18.84 -18.92
C ALA A 137 39.32 -17.79 -17.85
N SER A 138 38.14 -17.74 -17.29
CA SER A 138 37.46 -18.90 -16.73
C SER A 138 35.98 -18.56 -16.59
N ALA A 139 35.14 -19.35 -17.25
CA ALA A 139 33.75 -19.48 -16.87
C ALA A 139 33.73 -20.00 -15.43
N ALA A 140 33.64 -19.08 -14.47
CA ALA A 140 33.10 -19.41 -13.18
C ALA A 140 31.67 -19.88 -13.45
N SER A 141 31.46 -21.16 -13.21
CA SER A 141 30.18 -21.85 -13.17
C SER A 141 29.29 -21.23 -12.11
N ALA A 142 28.80 -20.03 -12.35
CA ALA A 142 27.55 -19.58 -11.79
C ALA A 142 26.47 -20.14 -12.71
N SER A 143 25.82 -21.22 -12.26
CA SER A 143 24.47 -21.58 -12.69
C SER A 143 23.50 -20.47 -12.29
N GLY A 144 23.71 -19.26 -12.84
CA GLY A 144 22.89 -18.09 -12.63
C GLY A 144 21.83 -18.11 -13.70
N ASN A 145 20.56 -18.22 -13.30
CA ASN A 145 19.43 -17.94 -14.17
C ASN A 145 19.69 -16.60 -14.87
N SER A 146 20.02 -16.62 -16.16
CA SER A 146 20.17 -15.40 -16.94
C SER A 146 18.77 -14.84 -17.17
N CYS A 147 18.31 -13.94 -16.31
CA CYS A 147 17.07 -13.20 -16.53
C CYS A 147 17.23 -12.33 -17.77
N ARG A 148 16.64 -12.77 -18.89
CA ARG A 148 16.64 -12.02 -20.15
C ARG A 148 15.47 -11.05 -20.15
N PHE A 149 15.75 -9.76 -20.02
CA PHE A 149 14.73 -8.72 -20.17
C PHE A 149 14.50 -8.40 -21.64
N VAL A 150 13.24 -8.34 -22.06
CA VAL A 150 12.82 -7.95 -23.41
C VAL A 150 11.85 -6.79 -23.29
N LEU A 151 12.04 -5.74 -24.09
CA LEU A 151 11.12 -4.62 -24.14
C LEU A 151 9.77 -5.11 -24.70
N LEU A 152 8.71 -5.02 -23.88
CA LEU A 152 7.36 -5.37 -24.30
C LEU A 152 6.55 -4.15 -24.74
N LYS A 153 6.69 -3.03 -24.04
CA LYS A 153 5.88 -1.83 -24.28
C LYS A 153 6.61 -0.57 -23.82
N GLU A 154 6.46 0.50 -24.58
CA GLU A 154 6.93 1.84 -24.23
C GLU A 154 5.71 2.74 -23.96
N LEU A 155 5.79 3.55 -22.90
CA LEU A 155 4.76 4.50 -22.50
C LEU A 155 5.42 5.84 -22.16
N SER A 156 5.01 6.90 -22.86
CA SER A 156 5.58 8.24 -22.66
C SER A 156 4.77 9.04 -21.65
N PHE A 157 5.45 9.57 -20.63
CA PHE A 157 4.86 10.37 -19.55
C PHE A 157 5.60 11.68 -19.38
N ASP A 158 4.87 12.79 -19.45
CA ASP A 158 5.48 14.09 -19.26
C ASP A 158 5.65 14.39 -17.76
N GLY A 159 6.79 14.98 -17.40
CA GLY A 159 7.10 15.33 -16.02
C GLY A 159 7.15 14.18 -15.01
N ALA A 160 7.27 12.92 -15.46
CA ALA A 160 7.40 11.76 -14.58
C ALA A 160 8.70 11.77 -13.77
N ARG A 161 8.63 11.37 -12.49
CA ARG A 161 9.79 11.40 -11.58
C ARG A 161 9.95 10.17 -10.71
N VAL A 162 8.84 9.72 -10.14
CA VAL A 162 8.77 8.56 -9.26
C VAL A 162 7.66 7.61 -9.67
N MET A 163 7.86 6.33 -9.39
CA MET A 163 6.89 5.27 -9.60
C MET A 163 6.92 4.27 -8.44
N GLY A 164 5.76 3.68 -8.14
CA GLY A 164 5.59 2.54 -7.25
C GLY A 164 4.96 1.38 -8.00
N ILE A 165 5.35 0.16 -7.63
CA ILE A 165 4.87 -1.08 -8.23
C ILE A 165 4.08 -1.87 -7.18
N ASP A 166 2.79 -2.06 -7.42
CA ASP A 166 1.97 -3.02 -6.72
C ASP A 166 1.98 -4.34 -7.50
N ALA A 167 2.89 -5.24 -7.11
CA ALA A 167 3.02 -6.55 -7.72
C ALA A 167 1.81 -7.46 -7.45
N SER A 168 1.13 -7.29 -6.32
CA SER A 168 -0.02 -8.13 -5.94
C SER A 168 -1.20 -7.86 -6.87
N ASN A 169 -1.50 -6.58 -7.12
CA ASN A 169 -2.58 -6.17 -8.01
C ASN A 169 -2.11 -5.92 -9.45
N GLN A 170 -0.83 -6.13 -9.74
CA GLN A 170 -0.22 -5.95 -11.07
C GLN A 170 -0.48 -4.53 -11.63
N ILE A 171 -0.28 -3.53 -10.77
CA ILE A 171 -0.45 -2.10 -11.09
C ILE A 171 0.88 -1.37 -10.93
N ILE A 172 1.20 -0.50 -11.88
CA ILE A 172 2.25 0.51 -11.74
C ILE A 172 1.57 1.85 -11.55
N LEU A 173 1.99 2.58 -10.52
CA LEU A 173 1.57 3.94 -10.26
C LEU A 173 2.76 4.87 -10.47
N ALA A 174 2.66 5.82 -11.39
CA ALA A 174 3.72 6.77 -11.68
C ALA A 174 3.23 8.20 -11.45
N SER A 175 4.11 9.07 -10.97
CA SER A 175 3.88 10.52 -10.99
C SER A 175 4.03 11.07 -12.40
N GLY A 176 3.37 12.19 -12.68
CA GLY A 176 3.55 12.90 -13.94
C GLY A 176 2.91 14.29 -13.94
N LYS A 177 2.78 14.85 -15.14
CA LYS A 177 2.03 16.07 -15.41
C LYS A 177 0.92 15.81 -16.43
N ALA A 178 -0.19 16.52 -16.26
CA ALA A 178 -1.22 16.59 -17.27
C ALA A 178 -0.65 17.19 -18.58
N PRO A 179 -1.17 16.83 -19.76
CA PRO A 179 -0.75 17.42 -21.03
C PRO A 179 -0.95 18.94 -21.04
N GLY A 180 0.02 19.67 -21.60
CA GLY A 180 -0.03 21.13 -21.76
C GLY A 180 1.04 21.90 -20.99
N VAL A 181 1.35 23.11 -21.44
CA VAL A 181 2.37 23.98 -20.81
C VAL A 181 1.90 24.34 -19.41
N GLY A 182 2.71 23.99 -18.39
CA GLY A 182 2.36 24.24 -16.99
C GLY A 182 1.33 23.25 -16.41
N GLY A 183 1.11 22.10 -17.06
CA GLY A 183 0.13 21.10 -16.64
C GLY A 183 0.22 20.70 -15.16
N GLU A 184 -0.95 20.45 -14.58
CA GLU A 184 -1.11 20.05 -13.18
C GLU A 184 -0.41 18.72 -12.89
N HIS A 185 -0.06 18.51 -11.62
CA HIS A 185 0.53 17.26 -11.18
C HIS A 185 -0.52 16.15 -11.09
N VAL A 186 -0.21 15.01 -11.68
CA VAL A 186 -1.12 13.86 -11.79
C VAL A 186 -0.44 12.58 -11.36
N LEU A 187 -1.25 11.56 -11.09
CA LEU A 187 -0.81 10.17 -11.05
C LEU A 187 -1.25 9.46 -12.32
N ARG A 188 -0.41 8.54 -12.80
CA ARG A 188 -0.73 7.65 -13.92
C ARG A 188 -0.76 6.23 -13.41
N LYS A 189 -1.89 5.57 -13.58
CA LYS A 189 -2.11 4.18 -13.22
C LYS A 189 -2.04 3.31 -14.46
N ILE A 190 -1.16 2.33 -14.43
CA ILE A 190 -0.90 1.41 -15.54
C ILE A 190 -1.18 0.00 -15.04
N SER A 191 -2.05 -0.73 -15.74
CA SER A 191 -2.17 -2.16 -15.49
C SER A 191 -1.05 -2.89 -16.23
N MET A 192 -0.38 -3.82 -15.54
CA MET A 192 0.61 -4.69 -16.18
C MET A 192 -0.03 -5.82 -17.00
N LEU A 193 -1.30 -6.12 -16.74
CA LEU A 193 -2.04 -7.19 -17.41
C LEU A 193 -2.67 -6.75 -18.73
N SER A 194 -3.12 -5.49 -18.81
CA SER A 194 -3.83 -4.98 -19.98
C SER A 194 -2.95 -4.09 -20.86
N SER A 195 -3.08 -4.22 -22.17
CA SER A 195 -2.41 -3.33 -23.13
C SER A 195 -3.05 -1.93 -23.23
N HIS A 196 -4.09 -1.63 -22.45
CA HIS A 196 -4.78 -0.33 -22.47
C HIS A 196 -3.85 0.84 -22.10
N GLU A 197 -4.28 2.05 -22.45
CA GLU A 197 -3.57 3.28 -22.12
C GLU A 197 -3.56 3.53 -20.61
N ALA A 198 -2.48 4.15 -20.13
CA ALA A 198 -2.33 4.49 -18.73
C ALA A 198 -3.38 5.54 -18.31
N HIS A 199 -4.17 5.21 -17.30
CA HIS A 199 -5.22 6.09 -16.80
C HIS A 199 -4.61 7.25 -16.01
N THR A 200 -5.03 8.48 -16.32
CA THR A 200 -4.55 9.69 -15.64
C THR A 200 -5.52 10.05 -14.52
N ILE A 201 -4.99 10.21 -13.32
CA ILE A 201 -5.71 10.54 -12.10
C ILE A 201 -5.31 11.94 -11.68
N GLN A 202 -6.30 12.82 -11.60
CA GLN A 202 -6.10 14.18 -11.11
C GLN A 202 -5.85 14.16 -9.61
N LEU A 203 -4.88 14.95 -9.16
CA LEU A 203 -4.57 15.11 -7.75
C LEU A 203 -5.28 16.34 -7.18
N PRO A 204 -5.51 16.38 -5.86
CA PRO A 204 -6.04 17.57 -5.21
C PRO A 204 -5.23 18.83 -5.56
N PRO A 205 -5.89 20.00 -5.68
CA PRO A 205 -5.20 21.26 -5.90
C PRO A 205 -4.18 21.51 -4.79
N ASP A 206 -3.03 22.07 -5.15
CA ASP A 206 -1.85 22.30 -4.29
C ASP A 206 -0.98 21.09 -3.93
N THR A 207 -1.25 19.88 -4.44
CA THR A 207 -0.35 18.74 -4.23
C THR A 207 1.09 19.05 -4.67
N LYS A 208 1.27 19.85 -5.73
CA LYS A 208 2.58 20.12 -6.37
C LYS A 208 3.30 18.81 -6.75
N VAL A 209 4.61 18.89 -6.97
CA VAL A 209 5.43 17.75 -7.41
C VAL A 209 5.37 16.62 -6.38
N VAL A 210 4.96 15.44 -6.82
CA VAL A 210 5.12 14.18 -6.07
C VAL A 210 6.60 13.79 -6.08
N LYS A 211 7.15 13.56 -4.90
CA LYS A 211 8.58 13.33 -4.66
C LYS A 211 8.92 11.90 -4.34
N ASP A 212 7.98 11.14 -3.80
CA ASP A 212 8.15 9.76 -3.43
C ASP A 212 6.81 9.04 -3.40
N ILE A 213 6.81 7.74 -3.69
CA ILE A 213 5.64 6.86 -3.68
C ILE A 213 6.04 5.56 -2.98
N CYS A 214 5.33 5.23 -1.91
CA CYS A 214 5.48 3.98 -1.17
C CYS A 214 4.19 3.15 -1.34
N ILE A 215 4.30 1.95 -1.92
CA ILE A 215 3.16 1.04 -2.06
C ILE A 215 2.91 0.34 -0.74
N LEU A 216 1.65 0.35 -0.30
CA LEU A 216 1.21 -0.27 0.94
C LEU A 216 0.46 -1.58 0.64
N PRO A 217 0.45 -2.52 1.61
CA PRO A 217 -0.41 -3.70 1.52
C PRO A 217 -1.88 -3.31 1.28
N GLY A 218 -2.62 -4.18 0.59
CA GLY A 218 -4.06 -3.98 0.37
C GLY A 218 -4.44 -3.01 -0.75
N GLY A 219 -3.51 -2.68 -1.66
CA GLY A 219 -3.81 -1.87 -2.85
C GLY A 219 -3.91 -0.38 -2.55
N SER A 220 -3.15 0.12 -1.57
CA SER A 220 -3.02 1.54 -1.28
C SER A 220 -1.61 2.03 -1.59
N ALA A 221 -1.46 3.32 -1.81
CA ALA A 221 -0.17 3.97 -1.99
C ALA A 221 -0.09 5.23 -1.13
N LEU A 222 1.04 5.41 -0.48
CA LEU A 222 1.40 6.64 0.19
C LEU A 222 2.27 7.46 -0.75
N PHE A 223 2.08 8.78 -0.79
CA PHE A 223 2.99 9.64 -1.54
C PHE A 223 3.32 10.93 -0.81
N ALA A 224 4.59 11.34 -0.92
CA ALA A 224 5.12 12.59 -0.41
C ALA A 224 5.10 13.64 -1.52
N SER A 225 4.74 14.88 -1.19
CA SER A 225 4.66 15.96 -2.16
C SER A 225 5.22 17.29 -1.67
N LEU A 226 5.70 18.09 -2.63
CA LEU A 226 6.19 19.46 -2.37
C LEU A 226 5.08 20.44 -1.98
N GLY A 227 3.81 20.03 -2.08
CA GLY A 227 2.65 20.74 -1.56
C GLY A 227 2.58 20.80 -0.03
N ARG A 228 3.58 20.24 0.67
CA ARG A 228 3.55 19.98 2.12
C ARG A 228 2.44 18.98 2.47
N ARG A 229 2.26 17.98 1.62
CA ARG A 229 1.25 16.94 1.82
C ARG A 229 1.87 15.57 1.82
N LEU A 230 1.40 14.76 2.76
CA LEU A 230 1.55 13.32 2.77
C LEU A 230 0.17 12.73 2.54
N SER A 231 -0.01 12.00 1.45
CA SER A 231 -1.33 11.57 0.99
C SER A 231 -1.41 10.07 0.87
N LEU A 232 -2.49 9.49 1.38
CA LEU A 232 -2.85 8.09 1.19
C LEU A 232 -3.83 7.98 0.03
N PHE A 233 -3.50 7.13 -0.93
CA PHE A 233 -4.23 6.91 -2.16
C PHE A 233 -4.73 5.48 -2.23
N SER A 234 -6.00 5.30 -2.56
CA SER A 234 -6.57 3.97 -2.81
C SER A 234 -6.51 3.66 -4.29
N MET A 235 -5.84 2.56 -4.66
CA MET A 235 -5.82 2.10 -6.04
C MET A 235 -7.16 1.52 -6.47
N THR A 236 -8.03 1.13 -5.55
CA THR A 236 -9.36 0.58 -5.89
C THR A 236 -10.31 1.70 -6.31
N THR A 237 -10.36 2.80 -5.54
CA THR A 237 -11.25 3.94 -5.82
C THR A 237 -10.61 4.99 -6.72
N ASN A 238 -9.32 4.87 -7.00
CA ASN A 238 -8.51 5.85 -7.73
C ASN A 238 -8.59 7.26 -7.12
N SER A 239 -8.64 7.35 -5.80
CA SER A 239 -8.80 8.62 -5.08
C SER A 239 -7.86 8.73 -3.88
N VAL A 240 -7.54 9.97 -3.51
CA VAL A 240 -6.86 10.28 -2.25
C VAL A 240 -7.88 10.08 -1.13
N VAL A 241 -7.61 9.14 -0.23
CA VAL A 241 -8.50 8.78 0.89
C VAL A 241 -8.12 9.50 2.19
N LEU A 242 -6.85 9.90 2.33
CA LEU A 242 -6.37 10.69 3.46
C LEU A 242 -5.33 11.68 2.98
N GLU A 243 -5.36 12.88 3.53
CA GLU A 243 -4.36 13.90 3.26
C GLU A 243 -3.91 14.55 4.57
N CYS A 244 -2.61 14.47 4.84
CA CYS A 244 -1.98 15.06 6.01
C CYS A 244 -1.20 16.31 5.59
N ASN A 245 -1.61 17.47 6.10
CA ASN A 245 -0.85 18.71 5.94
C ASN A 245 0.38 18.69 6.85
N LEU A 246 1.54 18.90 6.25
CA LEU A 246 2.83 18.88 6.92
C LEU A 246 3.37 20.30 7.12
N PRO A 247 4.20 20.52 8.16
CA PRO A 247 4.77 21.85 8.40
C PRO A 247 5.73 22.28 7.28
N LEU A 248 6.31 21.33 6.55
CA LEU A 248 7.32 21.52 5.53
C LEU A 248 7.08 20.59 4.32
N PRO A 249 7.64 20.90 3.14
CA PRO A 249 7.52 20.04 1.95
C PRO A 249 8.00 18.61 2.24
N ALA A 250 7.19 17.63 1.84
CA ALA A 250 7.54 16.23 1.99
C ALA A 250 8.41 15.77 0.82
N TRP A 251 9.51 15.12 1.14
CA TRP A 251 10.52 14.69 0.18
C TRP A 251 10.60 13.18 0.02
N SER A 252 10.36 12.44 1.10
CA SER A 252 10.31 10.99 1.08
C SER A 252 9.19 10.48 2.00
N CYS A 253 8.74 9.26 1.73
CA CYS A 253 7.78 8.57 2.58
C CYS A 253 8.02 7.06 2.60
N SER A 254 7.79 6.44 3.76
CA SER A 254 7.82 4.98 3.91
C SER A 254 6.82 4.55 4.95
N ALA A 255 6.26 3.35 4.82
CA ALA A 255 5.51 2.71 5.89
C ALA A 255 6.37 1.65 6.61
N HIS A 256 5.92 1.26 7.80
CA HIS A 256 6.50 0.14 8.53
C HIS A 256 5.90 -1.19 8.05
N ASP A 257 6.74 -2.18 7.78
CA ASP A 257 6.31 -3.46 7.18
C ASP A 257 5.28 -4.23 8.02
N SER A 258 5.37 -4.16 9.34
CA SER A 258 4.49 -4.91 10.25
C SER A 258 3.35 -4.09 10.87
N ASP A 259 3.33 -2.77 10.64
CA ASP A 259 2.34 -1.86 11.22
C ASP A 259 1.98 -0.78 10.20
N SER A 260 0.92 -1.04 9.44
CA SER A 260 0.40 -0.13 8.41
C SER A 260 -0.05 1.23 8.97
N HIS A 261 -0.19 1.36 10.28
CA HIS A 261 -0.55 2.60 10.95
C HIS A 261 0.66 3.46 11.27
N ARG A 262 1.90 2.99 11.05
CA ARG A 262 3.12 3.77 11.26
C ARG A 262 3.76 4.14 9.96
N ILE A 263 3.80 5.44 9.72
CA ILE A 263 4.32 6.02 8.50
C ILE A 263 5.39 7.03 8.83
N TYR A 264 6.43 7.06 8.02
CA TYR A 264 7.54 7.98 8.13
C TYR A 264 7.51 8.94 6.95
N ALA A 265 7.81 10.22 7.22
CA ALA A 265 8.01 11.20 6.17
C ALA A 265 9.29 12.01 6.41
N GLY A 266 10.11 12.14 5.38
CA GLY A 266 11.25 13.04 5.33
C GLY A 266 10.82 14.41 4.84
N LEU A 267 10.99 15.45 5.65
CA LEU A 267 10.61 16.83 5.31
C LEU A 267 11.83 17.68 4.98
N GLN A 268 11.71 18.55 3.97
CA GLN A 268 12.78 19.49 3.62
C GLN A 268 12.58 20.85 4.31
N ARG A 269 13.57 21.29 5.09
CA ARG A 269 13.57 22.67 5.62
C ARG A 269 14.32 23.62 4.67
N MET A 270 15.55 23.26 4.35
CA MET A 270 16.44 23.98 3.45
C MET A 270 17.39 22.96 2.79
N ALA A 271 18.16 23.36 1.78
CA ALA A 271 19.11 22.46 1.13
C ALA A 271 20.05 21.81 2.16
N GLY A 272 20.03 20.47 2.23
CA GLY A 272 20.87 19.70 3.15
C GLY A 272 20.31 19.45 4.56
N PHE A 273 19.18 20.08 4.94
CA PHE A 273 18.57 19.88 6.26
C PHE A 273 17.19 19.23 6.16
N TRP A 274 17.05 18.07 6.81
CA TRP A 274 15.88 17.21 6.74
C TRP A 274 15.34 16.90 8.13
N TYR A 275 14.01 16.82 8.27
CA TYR A 275 13.36 16.26 9.45
C TYR A 275 12.74 14.91 9.11
N LEU A 276 12.89 13.94 9.99
CA LEU A 276 12.09 12.72 9.94
C LEU A 276 10.91 12.92 10.88
N ILE A 277 9.69 12.71 10.39
CA ILE A 277 8.51 12.64 11.24
C ILE A 277 7.91 11.25 11.19
N LEU A 278 7.41 10.80 12.34
CA LEU A 278 6.56 9.63 12.44
C LEU A 278 5.11 10.12 12.49
N VAL A 279 4.31 9.68 11.54
CA VAL A 279 2.87 9.89 11.48
C VAL A 279 2.22 8.56 11.83
N SER A 280 1.43 8.54 12.91
CA SER A 280 0.58 7.40 13.22
C SER A 280 -0.81 7.65 12.62
N ILE A 281 -1.20 6.85 11.63
CA ILE A 281 -2.56 6.85 11.11
C ILE A 281 -3.40 5.98 12.05
N GLN A 282 -3.99 6.59 13.08
CA GLN A 282 -5.00 5.93 13.89
C GLN A 282 -6.39 6.14 13.30
N ASP A 283 -7.28 5.17 13.51
CA ASP A 283 -8.62 5.18 12.95
C ASP A 283 -9.34 6.53 13.19
N PRO A 284 -10.01 7.10 12.17
CA PRO A 284 -10.66 8.41 12.25
C PRO A 284 -11.83 8.48 13.24
N CYS A 285 -12.16 7.37 13.90
CA CYS A 285 -13.28 7.26 14.85
C CYS A 285 -12.93 7.67 16.29
N ILE A 286 -11.68 8.04 16.59
CA ILE A 286 -11.26 8.40 17.95
C ILE A 286 -10.94 9.91 18.04
N PRO A 287 -11.77 10.73 18.71
CA PRO A 287 -11.44 12.13 18.92
C PRO A 287 -10.36 12.24 19.99
N TRP A 288 -9.20 12.82 19.67
CA TRP A 288 -8.23 13.25 20.68
C TRP A 288 -7.70 14.66 20.41
N LEU A 289 -7.48 15.39 21.50
CA LEU A 289 -6.39 16.37 21.60
C LEU A 289 -5.06 15.62 21.31
N GLY A 290 -4.71 15.46 20.03
CA GLY A 290 -3.57 14.67 19.58
C GLY A 290 -2.32 15.53 19.36
N TYR A 291 -1.27 15.24 20.12
CA TYR A 291 0.04 15.86 20.01
C TYR A 291 0.80 15.33 18.78
N LEU A 292 1.33 16.22 17.95
CA LEU A 292 2.28 15.89 16.89
C LEU A 292 3.67 15.71 17.52
N ASN A 293 4.10 14.48 17.80
CA ASN A 293 5.45 14.22 18.31
C ASN A 293 6.47 14.31 17.16
N ILE A 294 7.06 15.50 16.97
CA ILE A 294 8.15 15.75 16.02
C ILE A 294 9.47 15.35 16.69
N TRP A 295 10.12 14.30 16.19
CA TRP A 295 11.46 13.90 16.62
C TRP A 295 12.49 14.40 15.61
N SER A 296 13.24 15.46 15.95
CA SER A 296 14.35 15.95 15.13
C SER A 296 15.62 15.17 15.46
N ILE A 297 16.23 14.53 14.45
CA ILE A 297 17.53 13.88 14.59
C ILE A 297 18.63 14.90 14.23
N HIS A 298 18.94 15.80 15.17
CA HIS A 298 20.31 16.17 15.65
C HIS A 298 20.29 17.48 16.48
N TYR A 299 20.84 17.38 17.70
CA TYR A 299 21.31 18.44 18.62
C TYR A 299 20.50 19.74 18.71
N THR A 300 19.27 19.66 19.22
CA THR A 300 18.63 20.57 20.19
C THR A 300 17.15 20.23 20.20
N LEU A 301 16.68 19.65 21.30
CA LEU A 301 15.27 19.33 21.53
C LEU A 301 14.44 20.62 21.47
N SER A 302 13.90 20.92 20.29
CA SER A 302 12.86 21.93 20.13
C SER A 302 11.55 21.17 19.90
N LEU A 303 10.80 20.98 20.99
CA LEU A 303 9.42 20.52 20.93
C LEU A 303 8.60 21.67 20.32
N ILE A 304 8.33 21.63 19.02
CA ILE A 304 7.41 22.59 18.41
C ILE A 304 6.00 22.08 18.69
N THR A 305 5.38 22.64 19.73
CA THR A 305 3.94 22.55 19.97
C THR A 305 3.20 23.31 18.87
N VAL A 306 2.70 22.59 17.87
CA VAL A 306 1.71 23.14 16.94
C VAL A 306 0.32 22.83 17.51
N VAL A 307 -0.38 23.87 17.96
CA VAL A 307 -1.78 23.76 18.38
C VAL A 307 -2.62 23.48 17.13
N PRO A 308 -3.42 22.40 17.09
CA PRO A 308 -4.16 22.01 15.89
C PRO A 308 -5.42 22.85 15.73
N GLU A 309 -5.36 23.92 14.94
CA GLU A 309 -6.56 24.37 14.23
C GLU A 309 -6.78 23.47 13.01
N ARG A 310 -7.74 22.54 13.14
CA ARG A 310 -8.42 21.77 12.08
C ARG A 310 -7.52 21.19 10.98
N PHE A 311 -6.92 20.02 11.26
CA PHE A 311 -6.07 19.28 10.32
C PHE A 311 -6.78 18.25 9.42
N PHE A 312 -8.10 18.12 9.50
CA PHE A 312 -8.87 17.26 8.61
C PHE A 312 -9.97 18.06 7.93
N GLN A 313 -9.76 18.44 6.67
CA GLN A 313 -10.87 18.67 5.76
C GLN A 313 -11.25 17.32 5.19
N LEU A 314 -12.39 16.78 5.62
CA LEU A 314 -13.15 15.86 4.79
C LEU A 314 -13.52 16.67 3.55
N LEU A 315 -12.94 16.34 2.40
CA LEU A 315 -13.44 16.84 1.13
C LEU A 315 -14.87 16.29 0.95
N PRO A 316 -15.80 17.11 0.44
CA PRO A 316 -17.21 16.76 0.32
C PRO A 316 -17.45 15.54 -0.57
#